data_AF-A0A0L8FYQ0-F1
#
_entry.id   AF-A0A0L8FYQ0-F1
#
_cell.length_a   1.000
_cell.length_b   1.000
_cell.length_c   1.000
_cell.angle_alpha   90.00
_cell.angle_beta   90.00
_cell.angle_gamma   90.00
#
_symmetry.space_group_name_H-M   'P 1'
#
loop_
_entity.id
_entity.type
_entity.pdbx_description
1 polymer ?
#
loop_
_entity_poly.entity_id
_entity_poly.type
_entity_poly.pdbx_seq_one_letter_code
_entity_poly.pdbx_strand_id
1 'polypeptide(L)'
;MDKLCSVQSKLNCIFEIAVTNEPSSKHSNQLYMVSATDKLRPDAKGHNLETALLTEKVDGTCAYVAEFKDRPWLWARHDRKPKKSAEKEFRKFQNEQLDKDATFQWNFEQDFKPFPEHWIPATGVEVKDGVVYPDQNGHTPGWVPIDVNSKQYCWHLESVNLKQGTALLLKETENTALKICLVPLKDILNHTAELIGTSVNGNPYGLGSKKFPFHILIVHGSIKVSYTSEMKRENFLSWMKSDPNGAVEGIVWHCDDGALFKVSHL
;
A
#
# COMPACT_ATOMS: atom_id res chain seq x y z
N MET A 1 13.00 -12.81 7.37
CA MET A 1 11.73 -12.13 7.05
C MET A 1 11.82 -10.62 7.27
N ASP A 2 12.76 -10.15 8.11
CA ASP A 2 12.87 -8.79 8.67
C ASP A 2 12.95 -7.59 7.69
N LYS A 3 13.02 -7.80 6.38
CA LYS A 3 13.05 -6.71 5.37
C LYS A 3 11.94 -6.75 4.32
N LEU A 4 11.18 -7.84 4.20
CA LEU A 4 10.28 -8.08 3.05
C LEU A 4 8.85 -7.53 3.24
N CYS A 5 8.55 -6.89 4.38
CA CYS A 5 7.16 -6.74 4.83
C CYS A 5 6.77 -5.31 5.23
N SER A 6 7.53 -4.31 4.80
CA SER A 6 7.30 -2.91 5.18
C SER A 6 6.97 -2.06 3.95
N VAL A 7 5.79 -2.27 3.38
CA VAL A 7 5.23 -1.40 2.33
C VAL A 7 4.75 -0.11 3.00
N GLN A 8 5.62 0.89 3.00
CA GLN A 8 5.44 2.16 3.73
C GLN A 8 5.16 3.34 2.79
N SER A 9 5.27 3.12 1.48
CA SER A 9 5.04 4.12 0.44
C SER A 9 4.23 3.52 -0.71
N LYS A 10 3.73 4.38 -1.59
CA LYS A 10 3.00 3.95 -2.78
C LYS A 10 3.95 3.25 -3.73
N LEU A 11 3.69 1.97 -4.00
CA LEU A 11 4.47 1.19 -4.96
C LEU A 11 4.22 1.65 -6.39
N ASN A 12 5.29 1.72 -7.19
CA ASN A 12 5.20 1.99 -8.61
C ASN A 12 4.68 0.76 -9.36
N CYS A 13 3.95 0.99 -10.46
CA CYS A 13 3.64 -0.09 -11.39
C CYS A 13 4.94 -0.61 -12.01
N ILE A 14 5.10 -1.91 -12.24
CA ILE A 14 6.29 -2.46 -12.90
C ILE A 14 6.40 -2.08 -14.39
N PHE A 15 5.24 -1.79 -15.00
CA PHE A 15 5.12 -1.33 -16.37
C PHE A 15 4.96 0.19 -16.45
N GLU A 16 5.37 0.78 -17.57
CA GLU A 16 5.12 2.19 -17.86
C GLU A 16 3.62 2.45 -17.96
N ILE A 17 3.17 3.62 -17.50
CA ILE A 17 1.76 4.03 -17.59
C ILE A 17 1.61 4.97 -18.78
N ALA A 18 0.65 4.70 -19.65
CA ALA A 18 0.29 5.54 -20.77
C ALA A 18 -1.13 6.07 -20.62
N VAL A 19 -1.36 7.25 -21.21
CA VAL A 19 -2.69 7.84 -21.40
C VAL A 19 -3.04 7.68 -22.87
N THR A 20 -4.10 6.95 -23.17
CA THR A 20 -4.64 6.79 -24.53
C THR A 20 -5.94 7.59 -24.67
N ASN A 21 -6.28 8.01 -25.88
CA ASN A 21 -7.53 8.72 -26.19
C ASN A 21 -8.75 7.77 -26.29
N GLU A 22 -8.70 6.64 -25.61
CA GLU A 22 -9.79 5.68 -25.55
C GLU A 22 -10.64 5.96 -24.30
N PRO A 23 -11.98 5.89 -24.38
CA PRO A 23 -12.82 6.12 -23.22
C PRO A 23 -12.53 5.15 -22.07
N SER A 24 -12.54 5.65 -20.84
CA SER A 24 -12.42 4.81 -19.65
C SER A 24 -13.61 3.86 -19.50
N SER A 25 -13.35 2.60 -19.17
CA SER A 25 -14.39 1.64 -18.77
C SER A 25 -15.03 1.95 -17.42
N LYS A 26 -14.37 2.78 -16.58
CA LYS A 26 -14.82 3.09 -15.20
C LYS A 26 -15.70 4.33 -15.14
N HIS A 27 -15.51 5.29 -16.06
CA HIS A 27 -16.25 6.56 -16.06
C HIS A 27 -16.63 6.97 -17.48
N SER A 28 -17.95 6.98 -17.76
CA SER A 28 -18.50 7.29 -19.09
C SER A 28 -18.10 8.66 -19.65
N ASN A 29 -17.78 9.61 -18.77
CA ASN A 29 -17.41 10.98 -19.14
C ASN A 29 -15.90 11.18 -19.27
N GLN A 30 -15.10 10.13 -19.05
CA GLN A 30 -13.65 10.19 -19.18
C GLN A 30 -13.27 9.68 -20.57
N LEU A 31 -12.92 10.60 -21.48
CA LEU A 31 -12.58 10.32 -22.88
C LEU A 31 -11.16 9.78 -23.10
N TYR A 32 -10.45 9.45 -22.02
CA TYR A 32 -9.09 8.92 -22.06
C TYR A 32 -8.93 7.78 -21.06
N MET A 33 -8.01 6.87 -21.34
CA MET A 33 -7.74 5.70 -20.51
C MET A 33 -6.30 5.75 -20.02
N VAL A 34 -6.13 5.60 -18.72
CA VAL A 34 -4.81 5.47 -18.09
C VAL A 34 -4.57 3.98 -17.86
N SER A 35 -3.59 3.40 -18.55
CA SER A 35 -3.32 1.97 -18.46
C SER A 35 -1.82 1.67 -18.47
N ALA A 36 -1.46 0.54 -17.87
CA ALA A 36 -0.11 -0.01 -17.99
C ALA A 36 0.13 -0.45 -19.44
N THR A 37 1.31 -0.15 -19.96
CA THR A 37 1.79 -0.63 -21.27
C THR A 37 2.45 -2.01 -21.13
N ASP A 38 2.91 -2.59 -22.24
CA ASP A 38 3.77 -3.78 -22.22
C ASP A 38 5.25 -3.46 -21.96
N LYS A 39 5.62 -2.18 -21.84
CA LYS A 39 6.99 -1.77 -21.58
C LYS A 39 7.26 -1.76 -20.09
N LEU A 40 8.29 -2.49 -19.68
CA LEU A 40 8.86 -2.34 -18.34
C LEU A 40 9.42 -0.95 -18.15
N ARG A 41 9.21 -0.38 -16.96
CA ARG A 41 9.78 0.92 -16.62
C ARG A 41 11.32 0.85 -16.60
N PRO A 42 12.01 1.96 -16.93
CA PRO A 42 13.46 2.02 -16.87
C PRO A 42 14.05 1.74 -15.49
N ASP A 43 13.38 2.22 -14.42
CA ASP A 43 13.79 1.94 -13.04
C ASP A 43 13.70 0.44 -12.73
N ALA A 44 12.58 -0.21 -13.07
CA ALA A 44 12.38 -1.65 -12.90
C ALA A 44 13.45 -2.52 -13.59
N LYS A 45 13.93 -2.12 -14.79
CA LYS A 45 14.98 -2.83 -15.54
C LYS A 45 16.34 -2.82 -14.85
N GLY A 46 16.58 -1.86 -13.95
CA GLY A 46 17.82 -1.77 -13.17
C GLY A 46 17.88 -2.79 -12.02
N HIS A 47 16.78 -3.49 -11.73
CA HIS A 47 16.67 -4.44 -10.63
C HIS A 47 16.59 -5.88 -11.14
N ASN A 48 17.06 -6.82 -10.33
CA ASN A 48 16.95 -8.24 -10.66
C ASN A 48 15.54 -8.77 -10.39
N LEU A 49 14.67 -8.67 -11.40
CA LEU A 49 13.28 -9.12 -11.31
C LEU A 49 13.14 -10.65 -11.38
N GLU A 50 14.14 -11.36 -11.90
CA GLU A 50 14.10 -12.83 -12.05
C GLU A 50 14.25 -13.55 -10.71
N THR A 51 15.01 -12.97 -9.78
CA THR A 51 15.21 -13.53 -8.42
C THR A 51 14.27 -12.93 -7.39
N ALA A 52 13.45 -11.94 -7.77
CA ALA A 52 12.57 -11.24 -6.87
C ALA A 52 11.54 -12.19 -6.23
N LEU A 53 11.29 -12.02 -4.93
CA LEU A 53 10.21 -12.72 -4.26
C LEU A 53 8.87 -12.12 -4.73
N LEU A 54 7.97 -12.97 -5.18
CA LEU A 54 6.65 -12.59 -5.63
C LEU A 54 5.62 -12.87 -4.54
N THR A 55 4.81 -11.84 -4.25
CA THR A 55 3.75 -11.95 -3.24
C THR A 55 2.46 -11.39 -3.77
N GLU A 56 1.35 -11.85 -3.21
CA GLU A 56 0.03 -11.31 -3.55
C GLU A 56 -0.03 -9.83 -3.20
N LYS A 57 -0.53 -9.02 -4.14
CA LYS A 57 -0.92 -7.64 -3.88
C LYS A 57 -2.36 -7.64 -3.41
N VAL A 58 -2.59 -7.27 -2.15
CA VAL A 58 -3.93 -7.06 -1.57
C VAL A 58 -4.21 -5.56 -1.50
N ASP A 59 -5.37 -5.11 -1.97
CA ASP A 59 -5.80 -3.70 -1.94
C ASP A 59 -6.66 -3.37 -0.71
N GLY A 60 -6.11 -3.70 0.47
CA GLY A 60 -6.77 -3.51 1.75
C GLY A 60 -6.73 -2.07 2.29
N THR A 61 -7.06 -1.94 3.57
CA THR A 61 -6.74 -0.72 4.35
C THR A 61 -5.44 -0.91 5.12
N CYS A 62 -4.43 -0.12 4.77
CA CYS A 62 -3.08 -0.28 5.29
C CYS A 62 -2.97 0.02 6.80
N ALA A 63 -2.28 -0.84 7.52
CA ALA A 63 -1.98 -0.75 8.94
C ALA A 63 -0.48 -1.05 9.21
N TYR A 64 0.00 -0.62 10.36
CA TYR A 64 1.38 -0.82 10.80
C TYR A 64 1.42 -1.26 12.26
N VAL A 65 2.33 -2.16 12.61
CA VAL A 65 2.54 -2.56 14.01
C VAL A 65 3.84 -1.97 14.53
N ALA A 66 3.74 -1.12 15.54
CA ALA A 66 4.88 -0.46 16.17
C ALA A 66 4.64 -0.28 17.66
N GLU A 67 5.71 0.01 18.39
CA GLU A 67 5.64 0.29 19.82
C GLU A 67 4.89 1.60 20.09
N PHE A 68 3.96 1.58 21.04
CA PHE A 68 3.29 2.76 21.56
C PHE A 68 3.09 2.58 23.06
N LYS A 69 3.65 3.47 23.89
CA LYS A 69 3.64 3.36 25.35
C LYS A 69 4.22 2.01 25.83
N ASP A 70 5.42 1.70 25.32
CA ASP A 70 6.24 0.53 25.71
C ASP A 70 5.59 -0.84 25.42
N ARG A 71 4.69 -0.90 24.43
CA ARG A 71 4.02 -2.14 24.00
C ARG A 71 3.73 -2.15 22.49
N PRO A 72 3.72 -3.33 21.85
CA PRO A 72 3.25 -3.46 20.46
C PRO A 72 1.81 -2.96 20.32
N TRP A 73 1.56 -2.16 19.29
CA TRP A 73 0.30 -1.50 19.05
C TRP A 73 -0.04 -1.47 17.56
N LEU A 74 -1.33 -1.39 17.23
CA LEU A 74 -1.77 -1.22 15.85
C LEU A 74 -1.88 0.27 15.52
N TRP A 75 -1.30 0.65 14.40
CA TRP A 75 -1.28 2.01 13.88
C TRP A 75 -2.03 2.05 12.55
N ALA A 76 -2.85 3.08 12.37
CA ALA A 76 -3.56 3.31 11.13
C ALA A 76 -2.77 4.26 10.24
N ARG A 77 -2.88 4.06 8.92
CA ARG A 77 -2.29 4.96 7.94
C ARG A 77 -2.92 6.36 8.06
N HIS A 78 -2.08 7.39 8.14
CA HIS A 78 -2.49 8.78 8.18
C HIS A 78 -1.51 9.66 7.39
N ASP A 79 -1.85 9.94 6.14
CA ASP A 79 -1.06 10.84 5.30
C ASP A 79 -1.37 12.30 5.65
N ARG A 80 -0.35 13.07 6.01
CA ARG A 80 -0.49 14.54 6.09
C ARG A 80 -0.60 15.07 4.67
N LYS A 81 -1.68 15.81 4.43
CA LYS A 81 -1.99 16.41 3.13
C LYS A 81 -1.92 17.93 3.19
N PRO A 82 -1.59 18.60 2.08
CA PRO A 82 -1.66 20.03 2.00
C PRO A 82 -3.10 20.52 2.18
N LYS A 83 -3.26 21.76 2.59
CA LYS A 83 -4.54 22.48 2.58
C LYS A 83 -4.96 22.70 1.13
N LYS A 84 -6.26 22.90 0.90
CA LYS A 84 -6.82 23.05 -0.46
C LYS A 84 -6.16 24.17 -1.28
N SER A 85 -5.74 25.26 -0.64
CA SER A 85 -5.04 26.37 -1.32
C SER A 85 -3.66 25.93 -1.84
N ALA A 86 -2.83 25.34 -0.97
CA ALA A 86 -1.51 24.86 -1.32
C ALA A 86 -1.58 23.68 -2.31
N GLU A 87 -2.58 22.79 -2.19
CA GLU A 87 -2.81 21.72 -3.18
C GLU A 87 -3.09 22.30 -4.58
N LYS A 88 -3.89 23.36 -4.67
CA LYS A 88 -4.20 24.03 -5.94
C LYS A 88 -2.95 24.67 -6.55
N GLU A 89 -2.14 25.33 -5.73
CA GLU A 89 -0.90 25.97 -6.16
C GLU A 89 0.14 24.94 -6.60
N PHE A 90 0.31 23.86 -5.84
CA PHE A 90 1.18 22.75 -6.20
C PHE A 90 0.78 22.09 -7.51
N ARG A 91 -0.51 21.84 -7.73
CA ARG A 91 -1.01 21.31 -9.03
C ARG A 91 -0.75 22.26 -10.18
N LYS A 92 -0.91 23.57 -9.95
CA LYS A 92 -0.58 24.59 -10.96
C LYS A 92 0.90 24.53 -11.32
N PHE A 93 1.78 24.48 -10.32
CA PHE A 93 3.21 24.30 -10.51
C PHE A 93 3.54 23.03 -11.29
N GLN A 94 2.92 21.88 -10.95
CA GLN A 94 3.13 20.62 -11.67
C GLN A 94 2.71 20.69 -13.15
N ASN A 95 1.62 21.41 -13.46
CA ASN A 95 1.14 21.55 -14.83
C ASN A 95 1.95 22.57 -15.65
N GLU A 96 2.49 23.59 -15.00
CA GLU A 96 3.25 24.68 -15.64
C GLU A 96 4.76 24.40 -15.68
N GLN A 97 5.22 23.28 -15.11
CA GLN A 97 6.63 22.90 -15.03
C GLN A 97 7.22 22.66 -16.44
N LEU A 98 7.80 23.72 -17.01
CA LEU A 98 8.60 23.67 -18.24
C LEU A 98 10.07 23.32 -17.95
N ASP A 99 10.54 23.63 -16.75
CA ASP A 99 11.88 23.32 -16.25
C ASP A 99 11.83 22.10 -15.33
N LYS A 100 12.65 21.08 -15.64
CA LYS A 100 12.72 19.83 -14.88
C LYS A 100 13.40 19.99 -13.52
N ASP A 101 14.20 21.05 -13.34
CA ASP A 101 14.99 21.27 -12.12
C ASP A 101 14.29 22.21 -11.12
N ALA A 102 13.18 22.84 -11.52
CA ALA A 102 12.42 23.70 -10.63
C ALA A 102 11.82 22.89 -9.47
N THR A 103 11.97 23.37 -8.23
CA THR A 103 11.39 22.73 -7.03
C THR A 103 10.31 23.62 -6.40
N PHE A 104 9.18 23.01 -6.06
CA PHE A 104 8.11 23.72 -5.35
C PHE A 104 8.56 24.04 -3.92
N GLN A 105 8.44 25.31 -3.53
CA GLN A 105 8.82 25.76 -2.19
C GLN A 105 7.61 25.67 -1.27
N TRP A 106 7.63 24.70 -0.35
CA TRP A 106 6.57 24.50 0.63
C TRP A 106 6.75 25.41 1.85
N ASN A 107 5.68 26.06 2.29
CA ASN A 107 5.58 26.65 3.62
C ASN A 107 4.97 25.63 4.59
N PHE A 108 5.81 24.87 5.30
CA PHE A 108 5.37 23.74 6.14
C PHE A 108 4.36 24.10 7.25
N GLU A 109 4.36 25.34 7.73
CA GLU A 109 3.44 25.83 8.76
C GLU A 109 2.08 26.20 8.17
N GLN A 110 2.09 26.83 6.99
CA GLN A 110 0.88 27.39 6.38
C GLN A 110 0.21 26.41 5.40
N ASP A 111 0.98 25.64 4.65
CA ASP A 111 0.49 24.83 3.54
C ASP A 111 -0.13 23.52 3.98
N PHE A 112 0.18 23.03 5.17
CA PHE A 112 -0.23 21.71 5.60
C PHE A 112 -1.12 21.73 6.84
N LYS A 113 -1.92 20.68 7.01
CA LYS A 113 -2.63 20.42 8.26
C LYS A 113 -1.63 20.08 9.38
N PRO A 114 -1.91 20.40 10.65
CA PRO A 114 -1.09 19.93 11.75
C PRO A 114 -1.08 18.40 11.81
N PHE A 115 -0.01 17.83 12.35
CA PHE A 115 0.05 16.41 12.64
C PHE A 115 -0.92 16.05 13.78
N PRO A 116 -1.62 14.91 13.71
CA PRO A 116 -2.30 14.34 14.88
C PRO A 116 -1.30 14.05 16.01
N GLU A 117 -1.81 13.94 17.23
CA GLU A 117 -1.01 13.52 18.37
C GLU A 117 -0.35 12.15 18.12
N HIS A 118 0.91 12.01 18.51
CA HIS A 118 1.73 10.80 18.33
C HIS A 118 1.93 10.33 16.89
N TRP A 119 1.63 11.17 15.89
CA TRP A 119 1.91 10.82 14.50
C TRP A 119 3.40 10.57 14.28
N ILE A 120 3.73 9.53 13.50
CA ILE A 120 5.10 9.22 13.09
C ILE A 120 5.21 9.14 11.56
N PRO A 121 6.31 9.58 10.96
CA PRO A 121 6.53 9.44 9.53
C PRO A 121 6.68 7.97 9.14
N ALA A 122 6.17 7.60 7.97
CA ALA A 122 6.41 6.28 7.41
C ALA A 122 7.90 6.13 7.03
N THR A 123 8.41 4.90 7.05
CA THR A 123 9.81 4.64 6.66
C THR A 123 10.06 5.11 5.22
N GLY A 124 11.19 5.81 5.02
CA GLY A 124 11.59 6.35 3.71
C GLY A 124 11.05 7.75 3.41
N VAL A 125 10.21 8.32 4.28
CA VAL A 125 9.87 9.75 4.21
C VAL A 125 11.12 10.57 4.53
N GLU A 126 11.39 11.57 3.69
CA GLU A 126 12.55 12.45 3.87
C GLU A 126 12.34 13.38 5.08
N VAL A 127 13.35 13.41 5.96
CA VAL A 127 13.40 14.29 7.12
C VAL A 127 14.72 15.04 7.12
N LYS A 128 14.68 16.37 7.07
CA LYS A 128 15.86 17.26 7.14
C LYS A 128 15.68 18.22 8.30
N ASP A 129 16.65 18.29 9.20
CA ASP A 129 16.63 19.19 10.36
C ASP A 129 15.33 19.11 11.19
N GLY A 130 14.75 17.91 11.30
CA GLY A 130 13.48 17.67 12.00
C GLY A 130 12.22 18.05 11.22
N VAL A 131 12.36 18.60 10.01
CA VAL A 131 11.27 18.91 9.10
C VAL A 131 10.99 17.71 8.20
N VAL A 132 9.72 17.29 8.16
CA VAL A 132 9.26 16.15 7.35
C VAL A 132 8.78 16.64 5.98
N TYR A 133 9.39 16.15 4.91
CA TYR A 133 9.13 16.59 3.55
C TYR A 133 8.01 15.76 2.88
N PRO A 134 7.15 16.38 2.05
CA PRO A 134 6.17 15.65 1.26
C PRO A 134 6.84 14.89 0.10
N ASP A 135 6.16 13.86 -0.38
CA ASP A 135 6.50 13.13 -1.59
C ASP A 135 6.23 13.97 -2.86
N GLN A 136 6.52 13.40 -4.03
CA GLN A 136 6.26 14.00 -5.33
C GLN A 136 4.77 14.34 -5.62
N ASN A 137 3.84 13.82 -4.82
CA ASN A 137 2.41 14.12 -4.90
C ASN A 137 1.99 15.19 -3.87
N GLY A 138 2.93 15.74 -3.11
CA GLY A 138 2.66 16.69 -2.04
C GLY A 138 2.16 16.05 -0.75
N HIS A 139 2.16 14.73 -0.61
CA HIS A 139 1.68 14.03 0.59
C HIS A 139 2.82 13.59 1.48
N THR A 140 2.61 13.57 2.79
CA THR A 140 3.57 13.00 3.74
C THR A 140 2.97 11.74 4.38
N PRO A 141 3.34 10.55 3.88
CA PRO A 141 3.07 9.26 4.52
C PRO A 141 3.34 9.19 6.01
N GLY A 142 2.43 8.61 6.78
CA GLY A 142 2.69 8.33 8.19
C GLY A 142 1.61 7.52 8.88
N TRP A 143 1.74 7.44 10.20
CA TRP A 143 0.99 6.53 11.05
C TRP A 143 0.50 7.23 12.30
N VAL A 144 -0.67 6.83 12.78
CA VAL A 144 -1.20 7.23 14.09
C VAL A 144 -1.60 6.00 14.89
N PRO A 145 -1.33 5.96 16.21
CA PRO A 145 -1.71 4.83 17.02
C PRO A 145 -3.24 4.79 17.15
N ILE A 146 -3.84 3.60 17.06
CA ILE A 146 -5.28 3.46 17.12
C ILE A 146 -5.75 3.54 18.58
N ASP A 147 -6.64 4.49 18.88
CA ASP A 147 -7.33 4.52 20.17
C ASP A 147 -8.33 3.36 20.27
N VAL A 148 -8.38 2.69 21.43
CA VAL A 148 -9.27 1.53 21.70
C VAL A 148 -10.77 1.86 21.59
N ASN A 149 -11.13 3.15 21.65
CA ASN A 149 -12.49 3.65 21.52
C ASN A 149 -12.72 4.38 20.18
N SER A 150 -11.78 4.28 19.24
CA SER A 150 -11.88 4.97 17.95
C SER A 150 -13.04 4.44 17.11
N LYS A 151 -14.02 5.32 16.86
CA LYS A 151 -15.08 5.05 15.87
C LYS A 151 -14.55 5.06 14.44
N GLN A 152 -13.51 5.84 14.16
CA GLN A 152 -12.90 5.92 12.83
C GLN A 152 -12.18 4.62 12.44
N TYR A 153 -11.61 3.93 13.43
CA TYR A 153 -10.83 2.71 13.22
C TYR A 153 -11.53 1.47 13.79
N CYS A 154 -12.86 1.47 13.88
CA CYS A 154 -13.63 0.36 14.46
C CYS A 154 -13.33 -0.99 13.79
N TRP A 155 -13.17 -1.02 12.46
CA TRP A 155 -12.83 -2.25 11.73
C TRP A 155 -11.43 -2.77 12.01
N HIS A 156 -10.48 -1.88 12.32
CA HIS A 156 -9.15 -2.30 12.77
C HIS A 156 -9.25 -2.95 14.15
N LEU A 157 -10.05 -2.35 15.05
CA LEU A 157 -10.27 -2.88 16.40
C LEU A 157 -11.00 -4.23 16.40
N GLU A 158 -11.67 -4.62 15.32
CA GLU A 158 -12.25 -5.96 15.19
C GLU A 158 -11.18 -7.04 14.86
N SER A 159 -10.07 -6.66 14.23
CA SER A 159 -8.99 -7.60 13.89
C SER A 159 -7.91 -7.72 14.97
N VAL A 160 -7.95 -6.88 16.01
CA VAL A 160 -6.96 -6.88 17.10
C VAL A 160 -7.57 -6.74 18.49
N ASN A 161 -6.98 -7.42 19.47
CA ASN A 161 -7.18 -7.12 20.87
C ASN A 161 -5.97 -6.32 21.39
N LEU A 162 -6.05 -5.00 21.31
CA LEU A 162 -4.96 -4.10 21.71
C LEU A 162 -4.58 -4.27 23.19
N LYS A 163 -5.54 -4.56 24.08
CA LYS A 163 -5.29 -4.77 25.51
C LYS A 163 -4.48 -6.03 25.77
N GLN A 164 -4.75 -7.11 25.05
CA GLN A 164 -4.00 -8.37 25.13
C GLN A 164 -2.76 -8.40 24.23
N GLY A 165 -2.63 -7.44 23.32
CA GLY A 165 -1.53 -7.39 22.36
C GLY A 165 -1.59 -8.53 21.34
N THR A 166 -2.77 -8.89 20.86
CA THR A 166 -2.97 -9.97 19.88
C THR A 166 -3.74 -9.50 18.65
N ALA A 167 -3.54 -10.18 17.52
CA ALA A 167 -4.14 -9.89 16.23
C ALA A 167 -4.64 -11.17 15.57
N LEU A 168 -5.71 -11.05 14.79
CA LEU A 168 -6.17 -12.08 13.87
C LEU A 168 -5.48 -11.87 12.52
N LEU A 169 -4.71 -12.86 12.08
CA LEU A 169 -4.01 -12.84 10.79
C LEU A 169 -4.51 -13.95 9.87
N LEU A 170 -4.61 -13.64 8.58
CA LEU A 170 -4.61 -14.64 7.52
C LEU A 170 -3.16 -14.83 7.05
N LYS A 171 -2.66 -16.08 7.10
CA LYS A 171 -1.31 -16.42 6.67
C LYS A 171 -1.27 -17.68 5.83
N GLU A 172 -0.26 -17.76 4.98
CA GLU A 172 0.05 -18.97 4.23
C GLU A 172 0.62 -20.06 5.17
N THR A 173 0.30 -21.32 4.88
CA THR A 173 0.89 -22.51 5.50
C THR A 173 2.06 -23.02 4.66
N GLU A 174 2.84 -23.96 5.20
CA GLU A 174 3.91 -24.62 4.44
C GLU A 174 3.39 -25.36 3.19
N ASN A 175 2.12 -25.78 3.21
CA ASN A 175 1.44 -26.46 2.10
C ASN A 175 0.61 -25.48 1.24
N THR A 176 0.98 -24.19 1.20
CA THR A 176 0.34 -23.11 0.44
C THR A 176 -1.15 -22.83 0.72
N ALA A 177 -1.77 -23.58 1.65
CA ALA A 177 -3.12 -23.29 2.13
C ALA A 177 -3.12 -22.05 3.03
N LEU A 178 -4.21 -21.27 3.00
CA LEU A 178 -4.39 -20.12 3.88
C LEU A 178 -5.02 -20.55 5.21
N LYS A 179 -4.54 -19.98 6.32
CA LYS A 179 -5.08 -20.20 7.66
C LYS A 179 -5.30 -18.90 8.42
N ILE A 180 -6.39 -18.86 9.17
CA ILE A 180 -6.67 -17.82 10.15
C ILE A 180 -5.96 -18.19 11.46
N CYS A 181 -5.22 -17.25 12.04
CA CYS A 181 -4.45 -17.47 13.27
C CYS A 181 -4.56 -16.27 14.20
N LEU A 182 -4.65 -16.55 15.50
CA LEU A 182 -4.41 -15.56 16.54
C LEU A 182 -2.89 -15.49 16.78
N VAL A 183 -2.31 -14.30 16.67
CA VAL A 183 -0.87 -14.08 16.89
C VAL A 183 -0.65 -12.93 17.88
N PRO A 184 0.42 -12.96 18.68
CA PRO A 184 0.92 -11.79 19.38
C PRO A 184 1.32 -10.66 18.42
N LEU A 185 0.95 -9.41 18.71
CA LEU A 185 1.37 -8.24 17.94
C LEU A 185 2.89 -8.08 17.91
N LYS A 186 3.60 -8.48 18.98
CA LYS A 186 5.07 -8.49 19.01
C LYS A 186 5.70 -9.33 17.91
N ASP A 187 5.02 -10.38 17.44
CA ASP A 187 5.55 -11.31 16.43
C ASP A 187 5.55 -10.68 15.03
N ILE A 188 4.80 -9.58 14.86
CA ILE A 188 4.70 -8.80 13.62
C ILE A 188 5.12 -7.35 13.85
N LEU A 189 5.89 -7.07 14.90
CA LEU A 189 6.41 -5.73 15.16
C LEU A 189 7.23 -5.24 13.97
N ASN A 190 7.09 -3.95 13.65
CA ASN A 190 7.71 -3.29 12.51
C ASN A 190 7.27 -3.79 11.12
N HIS A 191 6.18 -4.57 11.04
CA HIS A 191 5.59 -4.98 9.78
C HIS A 191 4.37 -4.13 9.43
N THR A 192 4.15 -3.88 8.14
CA THR A 192 2.88 -3.35 7.64
C THR A 192 1.95 -4.50 7.29
N ALA A 193 0.65 -4.25 7.38
CA ALA A 193 -0.39 -5.21 7.05
C ALA A 193 -1.52 -4.52 6.27
N GLU A 194 -2.28 -5.31 5.53
CA GLU A 194 -3.54 -4.89 4.94
C GLU A 194 -4.69 -5.42 5.80
N LEU A 195 -5.56 -4.53 6.24
CA LEU A 195 -6.86 -4.88 6.80
C LEU A 195 -7.82 -5.17 5.67
N ILE A 196 -8.38 -6.38 5.65
CA ILE A 196 -9.39 -6.81 4.69
C ILE A 196 -10.66 -7.26 5.39
N GLY A 197 -11.77 -7.28 4.64
CA GLY A 197 -13.04 -7.78 5.11
C GLY A 197 -14.23 -6.99 4.62
N THR A 198 -15.34 -7.11 5.32
CA THR A 198 -16.57 -6.35 5.01
C THR A 198 -16.37 -4.85 5.22
N SER A 199 -16.99 -3.96 4.45
CA SER A 199 -17.01 -2.50 4.73
C SER A 199 -15.64 -1.79 4.75
N VAL A 200 -14.54 -2.47 4.41
CA VAL A 200 -13.22 -1.89 4.13
C VAL A 200 -12.91 -2.06 2.64
N ASN A 201 -11.91 -1.34 2.14
CA ASN A 201 -11.36 -1.64 0.81
C ASN A 201 -10.69 -3.00 0.85
N GLY A 202 -10.85 -3.80 -0.21
CA GLY A 202 -10.27 -5.13 -0.32
C GLY A 202 -11.03 -6.19 0.47
N ASN A 203 -11.52 -7.21 -0.25
CA ASN A 203 -12.00 -8.46 0.33
C ASN A 203 -11.83 -9.62 -0.66
N PRO A 204 -10.59 -9.90 -1.12
CA PRO A 204 -10.34 -10.87 -2.19
C PRO A 204 -10.80 -12.28 -1.84
N TYR A 205 -10.85 -12.63 -0.54
CA TYR A 205 -11.26 -13.95 -0.07
C TYR A 205 -12.73 -14.04 0.35
N GLY A 206 -13.54 -13.01 0.10
CA GLY A 206 -14.99 -13.02 0.38
C GLY A 206 -15.33 -13.25 1.85
N LEU A 207 -14.53 -12.69 2.77
CA LEU A 207 -14.69 -12.87 4.20
C LEU A 207 -15.89 -12.10 4.75
N GLY A 208 -16.69 -12.77 5.58
CA GLY A 208 -17.83 -12.18 6.26
C GLY A 208 -18.99 -11.79 5.33
N SER A 209 -19.97 -11.09 5.90
CA SER A 209 -21.10 -10.50 5.17
C SER A 209 -21.62 -9.26 5.90
N LYS A 210 -22.49 -8.47 5.27
CA LYS A 210 -23.14 -7.33 5.95
C LYS A 210 -23.87 -7.73 7.25
N LYS A 211 -24.39 -8.96 7.32
CA LYS A 211 -25.08 -9.49 8.51
C LYS A 211 -24.09 -9.99 9.57
N PHE A 212 -22.94 -10.49 9.13
CA PHE A 212 -21.89 -11.05 9.98
C PHE A 212 -20.54 -10.47 9.54
N PRO A 213 -20.26 -9.21 9.93
CA PRO A 213 -19.01 -8.56 9.53
C PRO A 213 -17.82 -9.33 10.08
N PHE A 214 -16.74 -9.34 9.31
CA PHE A 214 -15.50 -10.01 9.68
C PHE A 214 -14.32 -9.27 9.07
N HIS A 215 -13.29 -9.05 9.89
CA HIS A 215 -12.09 -8.32 9.51
C HIS A 215 -10.85 -9.06 10.00
N ILE A 216 -9.81 -9.05 9.18
CA ILE A 216 -8.56 -9.73 9.47
C ILE A 216 -7.39 -8.98 8.84
N LEU A 217 -6.21 -9.11 9.41
CA LEU A 217 -4.99 -8.53 8.85
C LEU A 217 -4.25 -9.55 7.99
N ILE A 218 -3.60 -9.06 6.93
CA ILE A 218 -2.63 -9.80 6.12
C ILE A 218 -1.33 -9.03 6.18
N VAL A 219 -0.27 -9.65 6.70
CA VAL A 219 1.05 -9.01 6.70
C VAL A 219 1.53 -8.87 5.26
N HIS A 220 2.05 -7.69 4.90
CA HIS A 220 2.58 -7.47 3.56
C HIS A 220 3.67 -8.48 3.23
N GLY A 221 3.62 -9.04 2.02
CA GLY A 221 4.59 -10.01 1.56
C GLY A 221 4.49 -11.41 2.20
N SER A 222 3.43 -11.68 2.97
CA SER A 222 3.28 -12.97 3.68
C SER A 222 2.63 -14.08 2.86
N ILE A 223 2.00 -13.77 1.72
CA ILE A 223 1.34 -14.73 0.84
C ILE A 223 2.10 -14.73 -0.48
N LYS A 224 2.75 -15.85 -0.80
CA LYS A 224 3.58 -15.99 -2.00
C LYS A 224 2.74 -16.27 -3.23
N VAL A 225 3.24 -15.82 -4.37
CA VAL A 225 2.64 -16.08 -5.68
C VAL A 225 3.71 -16.71 -6.58
N SER A 226 3.29 -17.69 -7.40
CA SER A 226 4.15 -18.26 -8.42
C SER A 226 3.75 -17.73 -9.80
N TYR A 227 4.60 -16.91 -10.40
CA TYR A 227 4.46 -16.45 -11.78
C TYR A 227 5.81 -16.63 -12.49
N THR A 228 5.81 -17.40 -13.57
CA THR A 228 7.03 -17.82 -14.27
C THR A 228 7.06 -17.40 -15.74
N SER A 229 6.03 -16.70 -16.22
CA SER A 229 5.97 -16.24 -17.60
C SER A 229 6.84 -15.01 -17.82
N GLU A 230 7.19 -14.73 -19.09
CA GLU A 230 7.96 -13.53 -19.42
C GLU A 230 7.25 -12.25 -18.93
N MET A 231 8.04 -11.24 -18.57
CA MET A 231 7.58 -9.95 -18.05
C MET A 231 6.96 -9.06 -19.15
N LYS A 232 5.81 -9.50 -19.66
CA LYS A 232 4.93 -8.78 -20.59
C LYS A 232 3.54 -8.66 -19.96
N ARG A 233 2.87 -7.53 -20.17
CA ARG A 233 1.55 -7.31 -19.56
C ARG A 233 0.52 -8.28 -20.12
N GLU A 234 0.56 -8.59 -21.42
CA GLU A 234 -0.32 -9.61 -22.02
C GLU A 234 -0.20 -10.99 -21.35
N ASN A 235 1.03 -11.44 -21.07
CA ASN A 235 1.29 -12.71 -20.39
C ASN A 235 0.73 -12.68 -18.96
N PHE A 236 0.95 -11.58 -18.24
CA PHE A 236 0.41 -11.39 -16.89
C PHE A 236 -1.12 -11.42 -16.87
N LEU A 237 -1.77 -10.71 -17.81
CA LEU A 237 -3.24 -10.71 -17.93
C LEU A 237 -3.77 -12.09 -18.32
N SER A 238 -3.06 -12.83 -19.17
CA SER A 238 -3.42 -14.19 -19.55
C SER A 238 -3.32 -15.14 -18.35
N TRP A 239 -2.23 -15.06 -17.58
CA TRP A 239 -2.01 -15.85 -16.38
C TRP A 239 -3.10 -15.61 -15.33
N MET A 240 -3.43 -14.34 -15.02
CA MET A 240 -4.51 -14.03 -14.07
C MET A 240 -5.87 -14.62 -14.46
N LYS A 241 -6.14 -14.77 -15.77
CA LYS A 241 -7.42 -15.28 -16.27
C LYS A 241 -7.48 -16.81 -16.35
N SER A 242 -6.34 -17.47 -16.54
CA SER A 242 -6.30 -18.88 -16.93
C SER A 242 -5.59 -19.80 -15.95
N ASP A 243 -4.72 -19.26 -15.10
CA ASP A 243 -3.98 -20.02 -14.08
C ASP A 243 -4.70 -19.94 -12.72
N PRO A 244 -4.90 -21.06 -12.00
CA PRO A 244 -5.43 -21.02 -10.64
C PRO A 244 -4.62 -20.15 -9.66
N ASN A 245 -3.28 -20.10 -9.82
CA ASN A 245 -2.42 -19.21 -9.04
C ASN A 245 -2.57 -17.74 -9.46
N GLY A 246 -3.18 -17.51 -10.63
CA GLY A 246 -3.53 -16.20 -11.17
C GLY A 246 -4.77 -15.56 -10.55
N ALA A 247 -5.50 -16.28 -9.69
CA ALA A 247 -6.70 -15.79 -9.02
C ALA A 247 -6.37 -14.83 -7.85
N VAL A 248 -5.61 -13.78 -8.13
CA VAL A 248 -5.16 -12.73 -7.20
C VAL A 248 -5.49 -11.35 -7.73
N GLU A 249 -5.58 -10.33 -6.87
CA GLU A 249 -5.81 -8.95 -7.31
C GLU A 249 -4.59 -8.35 -8.06
N GLY A 250 -3.40 -8.88 -7.78
CA GLY A 250 -2.15 -8.48 -8.40
C GLY A 250 -0.93 -9.12 -7.73
N ILE A 251 0.26 -8.68 -8.17
CA ILE A 251 1.55 -9.15 -7.64
C ILE A 251 2.37 -7.95 -7.18
N VAL A 252 3.14 -8.16 -6.11
CA VAL A 252 4.27 -7.33 -5.70
C VAL A 252 5.57 -8.10 -5.91
N TRP A 253 6.53 -7.49 -6.61
CA TRP A 253 7.92 -7.94 -6.71
C TRP A 253 8.71 -7.31 -5.58
N HIS A 254 9.38 -8.16 -4.79
CA HIS A 254 10.32 -7.77 -3.76
C HIS A 254 11.74 -8.08 -4.24
N CYS A 255 12.44 -7.07 -4.74
CA CYS A 255 13.79 -7.21 -5.25
C CYS A 255 14.80 -7.34 -4.10
N ASP A 256 15.95 -7.98 -4.38
CA ASP A 256 16.99 -8.27 -3.37
C ASP A 256 17.63 -7.00 -2.76
N ASP A 257 17.58 -5.87 -3.48
CA ASP A 257 18.05 -4.56 -3.03
C ASP A 257 17.00 -3.76 -2.25
N GLY A 258 15.80 -4.33 -2.04
CA GLY A 258 14.68 -3.71 -1.34
C GLY A 258 13.76 -2.88 -2.24
N ALA A 259 14.01 -2.80 -3.55
CA ALA A 259 13.07 -2.16 -4.46
C ALA A 259 11.76 -2.97 -4.55
N LEU A 260 10.63 -2.25 -4.61
CA LEU A 260 9.30 -2.83 -4.65
C LEU A 260 8.53 -2.33 -5.86
N PHE A 261 8.00 -3.27 -6.65
CA PHE A 261 7.16 -2.97 -7.81
C PHE A 261 5.86 -3.73 -7.74
N LYS A 262 4.79 -3.19 -8.32
CA LYS A 262 3.49 -3.87 -8.36
C LYS A 262 2.89 -3.95 -9.75
N VAL A 263 1.98 -4.89 -9.92
CA VAL A 263 1.00 -4.87 -11.00
C VAL A 263 -0.36 -5.27 -10.42
N SER A 264 -1.44 -4.87 -11.07
CA SER A 264 -2.80 -5.25 -10.67
C SER A 264 -3.64 -5.46 -11.91
N HIS A 265 -4.74 -6.19 -11.77
CA HIS A 265 -5.76 -6.23 -12.81
C HIS A 265 -6.35 -4.82 -12.95
N LEU A 266 -6.00 -4.12 -14.04
CA LEU A 266 -6.49 -2.76 -14.34
C LEU A 266 -7.98 -2.76 -14.66
#